data_AF-A0A3M2Z0V9-F1
#
_entry.id   AF-A0A3M2Z0V9-F1
#
_cell.length_a   1.000
_cell.length_b   1.000
_cell.length_c   1.000
_cell.angle_alpha   90.00
_cell.angle_beta   90.00
_cell.angle_gamma   90.00
#
_symmetry.space_group_name_H-M   'P 1'
#
loop_
_entity.id
_entity.type
_entity.pdbx_description
1 polymer ?
#
loop_
_entity_poly.entity_id
_entity_poly.type
_entity_poly.pdbx_seq_one_letter_code
_entity_poly.pdbx_strand_id
1 'polypeptide(L)'
;MWDLIEKGLEHNGLITAFAFVGIIMWVSVVLSKRLTFGRVHGSAIAIVIGLILAWVGGTLTGGQKGLADITLFSGIGLMGGAMLRDFAIVATALEVQATEARKAGL
;
A
#
# COMPACT_ATOMS: atom_id res chain seq x y z
N MET A 1 -4.24 23.97 15.87
CA MET A 1 -3.67 23.71 14.52
C MET A 1 -3.48 22.22 14.28
N TRP A 2 -2.87 21.49 15.23
CA TRP A 2 -2.71 20.03 15.15
C TRP A 2 -4.06 19.28 15.09
N ASP A 3 -5.08 19.69 15.84
CA ASP A 3 -6.41 19.07 15.80
C ASP A 3 -7.14 19.21 14.44
N LEU A 4 -6.85 20.28 13.70
CA LEU A 4 -7.42 20.52 12.37
C LEU A 4 -6.77 19.61 11.31
N ILE A 5 -5.46 19.37 11.46
CA ILE A 5 -4.71 18.45 10.61
C ILE A 5 -5.13 17.02 10.91
N GLU A 6 -5.23 16.65 12.20
CA GLU A 6 -5.66 15.32 12.64
C GLU A 6 -7.07 14.99 12.15
N LYS A 7 -8.06 15.87 12.40
CA LYS A 7 -9.43 15.69 11.88
C LYS A 7 -9.49 15.66 10.35
N GLY A 8 -8.66 16.45 9.67
CA GLY A 8 -8.55 16.45 8.22
C GLY A 8 -8.00 15.14 7.65
N LEU A 9 -7.00 14.55 8.33
CA LEU A 9 -6.40 13.27 7.96
C LEU A 9 -7.29 12.07 8.31
N GLU A 10 -8.02 12.14 9.42
CA GLU A 10 -9.02 11.14 9.81
C GLU A 10 -10.18 11.10 8.83
N HIS A 11 -10.68 12.27 8.39
CA HIS A 11 -11.73 12.33 7.39
C HIS A 11 -11.25 11.84 6.01
N ASN A 12 -9.97 12.05 5.70
CA ASN A 12 -9.35 11.65 4.43
C ASN A 12 -8.38 10.47 4.59
N GLY A 13 -8.77 9.43 5.34
CA GLY A 13 -7.89 8.28 5.63
C GLY A 13 -7.27 7.64 4.38
N LEU A 14 -7.95 7.69 3.23
CA LEU A 14 -7.41 7.23 1.95
C LEU A 14 -6.27 8.09 1.41
N ILE A 15 -6.41 9.41 1.45
CA ILE A 15 -5.36 10.34 1.00
C ILE A 15 -4.12 10.17 1.87
N THR A 16 -4.33 10.06 3.18
CA THR A 16 -3.27 9.77 4.16
C THR A 16 -2.57 8.44 3.83
N ALA A 17 -3.32 7.40 3.49
CA ALA A 17 -2.77 6.10 3.10
C ALA A 17 -1.91 6.19 1.83
N PHE A 18 -2.39 6.86 0.79
CA PHE A 18 -1.62 7.07 -0.45
C PHE A 18 -0.36 7.89 -0.22
N ALA A 19 -0.45 8.98 0.55
CA ALA A 19 0.71 9.81 0.89
C ALA A 19 1.76 8.99 1.66
N PHE A 20 1.32 8.21 2.66
CA PHE A 20 2.19 7.37 3.46
C PHE A 20 2.90 6.29 2.63
N VAL A 21 2.15 5.57 1.78
CA VAL A 21 2.72 4.54 0.90
C VAL A 21 3.64 5.17 -0.15
N GLY A 22 3.32 6.35 -0.67
CA GLY A 22 4.18 7.13 -1.56
C GLY A 22 5.52 7.49 -0.92
N ILE A 23 5.52 7.90 0.35
CA ILE A 23 6.74 8.18 1.11
C ILE A 23 7.56 6.90 1.28
N ILE A 24 6.94 5.78 1.68
CA ILE A 24 7.64 4.49 1.81
C ILE A 24 8.29 4.09 0.49
N MET A 25 7.57 4.20 -0.62
CA MET A 25 8.09 3.87 -1.94
C MET A 25 9.27 4.77 -2.34
N TRP A 26 9.16 6.08 -2.09
CA TRP A 26 10.24 7.02 -2.37
C TRP A 26 11.50 6.68 -1.55
N VAL A 27 11.35 6.48 -0.24
CA VAL A 27 12.44 6.07 0.65
C VAL A 27 13.05 4.74 0.17
N SER A 28 12.23 3.78 -0.23
CA SER A 28 12.68 2.46 -0.67
C SER A 28 13.48 2.52 -1.98
N VAL A 29 13.10 3.38 -2.92
CA VAL A 29 13.86 3.61 -4.16
C VAL A 29 15.19 4.32 -3.87
N VAL A 30 15.20 5.30 -2.96
CA VAL A 30 16.44 5.97 -2.53
C VAL A 30 17.37 4.97 -1.84
N LEU A 31 16.84 4.12 -0.97
CA LEU A 31 17.60 3.11 -0.23
C LEU A 31 18.14 2.01 -1.15
N SER A 32 17.36 1.57 -2.14
CA SER A 32 17.79 0.63 -3.20
C SER A 32 19.01 1.16 -3.96
N LYS A 33 18.99 2.45 -4.34
CA LYS A 33 20.12 3.07 -5.05
C LYS A 33 21.36 3.25 -4.17
N ARG A 34 21.18 3.63 -2.90
CA ARG A 34 22.28 3.92 -1.96
C ARG A 34 22.92 2.68 -1.37
N LEU A 35 22.14 1.63 -1.06
CA LEU A 35 22.59 0.50 -0.23
C LEU A 35 22.87 -0.77 -1.05
N THR A 36 22.10 -1.03 -2.10
CA THR A 36 22.23 -2.25 -2.92
C THR A 36 22.78 -1.98 -4.33
N PHE A 37 23.25 -0.76 -4.60
CA PHE A 37 23.70 -0.31 -5.94
C PHE A 37 22.69 -0.64 -7.04
N GLY A 38 21.39 -0.66 -6.71
CA GLY A 38 20.32 -0.97 -7.66
C GLY A 38 20.12 -2.46 -7.97
N ARG A 39 20.81 -3.40 -7.31
CA ARG A 39 20.56 -4.84 -7.50
C ARG A 39 19.21 -5.30 -6.95
N VAL A 40 18.73 -4.67 -5.88
CA VAL A 40 17.43 -4.99 -5.27
C VAL A 40 16.39 -3.96 -5.72
N HIS A 41 15.27 -4.42 -6.28
CA HIS A 41 14.20 -3.54 -6.71
C HIS A 41 13.60 -2.78 -5.52
N GLY A 42 13.31 -1.49 -5.69
CA GLY A 42 12.77 -0.64 -4.61
C GLY A 42 11.47 -1.20 -4.01
N SER A 43 10.65 -1.89 -4.80
CA SER A 43 9.43 -2.55 -4.32
C SER A 43 9.69 -3.65 -3.28
N ALA A 44 10.78 -4.41 -3.40
CA ALA A 44 11.12 -5.45 -2.43
C ALA A 44 11.46 -4.86 -1.06
N ILE A 45 12.19 -3.74 -1.04
CA ILE A 45 12.51 -2.99 0.18
C ILE A 45 11.21 -2.42 0.79
N ALA A 46 10.32 -1.88 -0.03
CA ALA A 46 9.03 -1.36 0.42
C ALA A 46 8.16 -2.43 1.09
N ILE A 47 8.13 -3.66 0.54
CA ILE A 47 7.40 -4.78 1.14
C ILE A 47 7.96 -5.13 2.52
N VAL A 48 9.28 -5.21 2.66
CA VAL A 48 9.91 -5.50 3.96
C VAL A 48 9.58 -4.42 4.99
N ILE A 49 9.67 -3.14 4.61
CA ILE A 49 9.29 -2.02 5.47
C ILE A 49 7.81 -2.13 5.86
N GLY A 50 6.93 -2.41 4.90
CA GLY A 50 5.50 -2.58 5.14
C GLY A 50 5.19 -3.72 6.12
N LEU A 51 5.88 -4.85 6.02
CA LEU A 51 5.74 -5.98 6.95
C LEU A 51 6.21 -5.64 8.36
N ILE A 52 7.33 -4.93 8.49
CA ILE A 52 7.82 -4.44 9.79
C ILE A 52 6.79 -3.50 10.41
N LEU A 53 6.27 -2.55 9.64
CA LEU A 53 5.26 -1.61 10.12
C LEU A 53 3.93 -2.29 10.47
N ALA A 54 3.52 -3.31 9.72
CA ALA A 54 2.33 -4.09 10.03
C ALA A 54 2.48 -4.86 11.35
N TRP A 55 3.66 -5.45 11.59
CA TRP A 55 3.98 -6.11 12.85
C TRP A 55 3.97 -5.12 14.01
N VAL A 56 4.66 -3.98 13.89
CA VAL A 56 4.65 -2.92 14.91
C VAL A 56 3.23 -2.43 15.18
N GLY A 57 2.46 -2.14 14.13
CA GLY A 57 1.06 -1.71 14.25
C GLY A 57 0.20 -2.71 15.01
N GLY A 58 0.32 -4.01 14.70
CA GLY A 58 -0.43 -5.06 15.38
C GLY A 58 -0.01 -5.26 16.85
N THR A 59 1.29 -5.14 17.16
CA THR A 59 1.77 -5.22 18.55
C THR A 59 1.30 -4.05 19.41
N LEU A 60 1.16 -2.85 18.82
CA LEU A 60 0.73 -1.65 19.53
C LEU A 60 -0.79 -1.61 19.77
N THR A 61 -1.58 -2.07 18.81
CA THR A 61 -3.06 -2.09 18.93
C THR A 61 -3.59 -3.36 19.59
N GLY A 62 -2.77 -4.41 19.69
CA GLY A 62 -3.22 -5.74 20.09
C GLY A 62 -4.17 -6.40 19.08
N GLY A 63 -4.33 -5.79 17.91
CA GLY A 63 -5.24 -6.22 16.85
C GLY A 63 -4.58 -7.14 15.82
N GLN A 64 -5.40 -7.73 14.94
CA GLN A 64 -4.94 -8.68 13.92
C GLN A 64 -4.74 -8.05 12.54
N LYS A 65 -5.07 -6.76 12.34
CA LYS A 65 -5.03 -6.08 11.03
C LYS A 65 -3.84 -5.12 10.89
N GLY A 66 -2.89 -5.16 11.83
CA GLY A 66 -1.64 -4.40 11.76
C GLY A 66 -1.88 -2.89 11.80
N LEU A 67 -1.29 -2.15 10.85
CA LEU A 67 -1.47 -0.69 10.74
C LEU A 67 -2.94 -0.27 10.56
N ALA A 68 -3.78 -1.12 9.98
CA ALA A 68 -5.18 -0.79 9.72
C ALA A 68 -6.05 -0.71 10.98
N ASP A 69 -5.56 -1.25 12.11
CA ASP A 69 -6.23 -1.13 13.41
C ASP A 69 -6.01 0.27 14.05
N ILE A 70 -5.12 1.09 13.51
CA ILE A 70 -4.92 2.48 13.94
C ILE A 70 -5.86 3.38 13.16
N THR A 71 -6.69 4.18 13.84
CA THR A 71 -7.74 5.02 13.23
C THR A 71 -7.22 5.90 12.09
N LEU A 72 -6.05 6.51 12.30
CA LEU A 72 -5.37 7.40 11.35
C LEU A 72 -4.86 6.68 10.09
N PHE A 73 -4.64 5.36 10.17
CA PHE A 73 -4.15 4.51 9.08
C PHE A 73 -5.20 3.51 8.57
N SER A 74 -6.45 3.62 9.01
CA SER A 74 -7.56 2.76 8.57
C SER A 74 -7.72 2.73 7.04
N GLY A 75 -7.41 3.83 6.36
CA GLY A 75 -7.40 3.92 4.90
C GLY A 75 -6.39 3.00 4.22
N ILE A 76 -5.31 2.59 4.89
CA ILE A 76 -4.34 1.61 4.36
C ILE A 76 -5.01 0.24 4.18
N GLY A 77 -5.87 -0.15 5.13
CA GLY A 77 -6.62 -1.40 5.03
C GLY A 77 -7.60 -1.41 3.86
N LEU A 78 -8.29 -0.28 3.62
CA LEU A 78 -9.18 -0.13 2.48
C LEU A 78 -8.41 -0.14 1.15
N MET A 79 -7.31 0.61 1.08
CA MET A 79 -6.45 0.73 -0.10
C MET A 79 -5.85 -0.63 -0.48
N GLY A 80 -5.34 -1.39 0.49
CA GLY A 80 -4.74 -2.71 0.26
C GLY A 80 -5.72 -3.88 0.12
N GLY A 81 -7.00 -3.67 0.48
CA GLY A 81 -8.05 -4.69 0.45
C GLY A 81 -8.94 -4.58 -0.78
N ALA A 82 -10.19 -4.15 -0.56
CA ALA A 82 -11.20 -4.08 -1.60
C ALA A 82 -10.78 -3.19 -2.77
N MET A 83 -10.08 -2.08 -2.50
CA MET A 83 -9.68 -1.14 -3.55
C MET A 83 -8.55 -1.71 -4.43
N LEU A 84 -7.56 -2.39 -3.84
CA LEU A 84 -6.51 -3.08 -4.59
C LEU A 84 -7.10 -4.18 -5.49
N ARG A 85 -8.07 -4.94 -4.97
CA ARG A 85 -8.80 -5.95 -5.74
C ARG A 85 -9.49 -5.33 -6.95
N ASP A 86 -10.28 -4.29 -6.73
CA ASP A 86 -11.05 -3.65 -7.81
C ASP A 86 -10.10 -3.02 -8.84
N PHE A 87 -9.00 -2.42 -8.40
CA PHE A 87 -7.91 -1.95 -9.27
C PHE A 87 -7.31 -3.09 -10.12
N ALA A 88 -7.00 -4.24 -9.51
CA ALA A 88 -6.44 -5.38 -10.22
C ALA A 88 -7.40 -5.96 -11.27
N ILE A 89 -8.70 -6.01 -10.95
CA ILE A 89 -9.75 -6.44 -11.89
C ILE A 89 -9.76 -5.50 -13.11
N VAL A 90 -9.82 -4.19 -12.87
CA VAL A 90 -9.85 -3.18 -13.94
C VAL A 90 -8.55 -3.20 -14.75
N ALA A 91 -7.38 -3.28 -14.10
CA ALA A 91 -6.09 -3.36 -14.78
C ALA A 91 -6.00 -4.58 -15.71
N THR A 92 -6.44 -5.75 -15.22
CA THR A 92 -6.48 -6.97 -16.04
C THR A 92 -7.45 -6.83 -17.21
N ALA A 93 -8.64 -6.30 -16.98
CA ALA A 93 -9.64 -6.11 -18.05
C ALA A 93 -9.18 -5.14 -19.14
N LEU A 94 -8.37 -4.13 -18.79
CA LEU A 94 -7.83 -3.16 -19.75
C LEU A 94 -6.62 -3.68 -20.54
N GLU A 95 -5.81 -4.57 -19.94
CA GLU A 95 -4.61 -5.13 -20.58
C GLU A 95 -4.88 -6.45 -21.32
N VAL A 96 -6.02 -7.10 -21.06
CA VAL A 96 -6.35 -8.39 -21.66
C VAL A 96 -6.67 -8.26 -23.16
N GLN A 97 -5.99 -9.06 -23.98
CA GLN A 97 -6.35 -9.22 -25.38
C GLN A 97 -7.53 -10.19 -25.48
N ALA A 98 -8.71 -9.69 -25.86
CA ALA A 98 -9.96 -10.46 -25.89
C ALA A 98 -9.87 -11.74 -26.74
N THR A 99 -9.09 -11.72 -27.82
CA THR A 99 -8.83 -12.89 -28.69
C THR A 99 -8.03 -13.98 -27.98
N GLU A 100 -7.00 -13.60 -27.23
CA GLU A 100 -6.14 -14.54 -26.49
C GLU A 100 -6.85 -15.06 -25.23
N ALA A 101 -7.62 -14.21 -24.54
CA ALA A 101 -8.48 -14.64 -23.44
C ALA A 101 -9.52 -15.68 -23.89
N ARG A 102 -10.12 -15.49 -25.06
CA ARG A 102 -11.07 -16.46 -25.64
C ARG A 102 -10.40 -17.78 -25.99
N LYS A 103 -9.18 -17.76 -26.56
CA LYS A 103 -8.41 -18.98 -26.85
C LYS A 103 -7.98 -19.72 -25.59
N ALA A 104 -7.56 -19.01 -24.55
CA ALA A 104 -7.14 -19.61 -23.29
C ALA A 104 -8.29 -20.28 -22.52
N GLY A 105 -9.54 -19.90 -22.81
CA GLY A 105 -10.75 -20.48 -22.21
C GLY A 105 -11.46 -21.55 -23.05
N LEU A 106 -10.94 -21.89 -24.23
CA LEU A 106 -11.40 -23.01 -25.07
C LEU A 106 -10.55 -24.26 -24.78
#